data_AF-A0A2J0LB46-F1
#
_entry.id   AF-A0A2J0LB46-F1
#
_cell.length_a   1.000
_cell.length_b   1.000
_cell.length_c   1.000
_cell.angle_alpha   90.00
_cell.angle_beta   90.00
_cell.angle_gamma   90.00
#
_symmetry.space_group_name_H-M   'P 1'
#
loop_
_entity.id
_entity.type
_entity.pdbx_description
1 polymer ?
#
loop_
_entity_poly.entity_id
_entity_poly.type
_entity_poly.pdbx_seq_one_letter_code
_entity_poly.pdbx_strand_id
1 'polypeptide(L)'
;MKKYAVLVFVSLLLIGCTTTQEGTTLGTLGGAAAGAIIGNQTGDRDKGALIGGALGAAGGYAVGSNMKAKFCPVCGASFDESVQYCPKDGTELMYKA
;
A
#
# COMPACT_ATOMS: atom_id res chain seq x y z
N MET A 1 23.89 -0.92 -18.28
CA MET A 1 22.78 -1.90 -18.28
C MET A 1 22.05 -1.97 -16.93
N LYS A 2 22.69 -2.36 -15.82
CA LYS A 2 22.05 -2.51 -14.49
C LYS A 2 21.40 -1.23 -13.91
N LYS A 3 21.97 -0.05 -14.19
CA LYS A 3 21.45 1.26 -13.72
C LYS A 3 20.10 1.61 -14.34
N TYR A 4 19.87 1.19 -15.59
CA TYR A 4 18.61 1.42 -16.30
C TYR A 4 17.50 0.48 -15.81
N ALA A 5 17.83 -0.73 -15.35
CA ALA A 5 16.85 -1.65 -14.77
C ALA A 5 16.25 -1.09 -13.47
N VAL A 6 17.06 -0.46 -12.61
CA VAL A 6 16.58 0.22 -11.39
C VAL A 6 15.69 1.41 -11.73
N LEU A 7 16.10 2.22 -12.73
CA LEU A 7 15.31 3.37 -13.20
C LEU A 7 13.95 2.95 -13.77
N VAL A 8 13.90 1.89 -14.57
CA VAL A 8 12.65 1.34 -15.14
C VAL A 8 11.75 0.74 -14.06
N PHE A 9 12.32 0.07 -13.05
CA PHE A 9 11.55 -0.51 -11.94
C PHE A 9 10.91 0.57 -11.06
N VAL A 10 11.60 1.70 -10.84
CA VAL A 10 11.06 2.85 -10.10
C VAL A 10 9.89 3.50 -10.84
N SER A 11 9.95 3.62 -12.18
CA SER A 11 8.86 4.15 -12.98
C SER A 11 7.59 3.30 -12.91
N LEU A 12 7.73 1.99 -12.73
CA LEU A 12 6.61 1.04 -12.67
C LEU A 12 5.86 1.06 -11.33
N LEU A 13 6.54 1.46 -10.24
CA LEU A 13 5.97 1.48 -8.89
C LEU A 13 4.96 2.61 -8.65
N LEU A 14 4.89 3.61 -9.54
CA LEU A 14 3.97 4.75 -9.40
C LEU A 14 2.49 4.44 -9.73
N ILE A 15 2.16 3.21 -10.18
CA ILE A 15 0.82 2.85 -10.64
C ILE A 15 0.02 2.08 -9.56
N GLY A 16 0.62 1.75 -8.41
CA GLY A 16 -0.02 0.94 -7.36
C GLY A 16 -1.02 1.72 -6.50
N CYS A 17 -2.30 1.69 -6.88
CA CYS A 17 -3.41 2.11 -6.03
C CYS A 17 -3.85 0.91 -5.15
N THR A 18 -3.71 0.98 -3.83
CA THR A 18 -4.07 -0.13 -2.93
C THR A 18 -4.54 0.33 -1.55
N THR A 19 -5.40 -0.46 -0.91
CA THR A 19 -5.95 -0.27 0.46
C THR A 19 -4.86 -0.39 1.53
N THR A 20 -5.10 0.10 2.75
CA THR A 20 -4.09 0.23 3.83
C THR A 20 -3.37 -1.06 4.18
N GLN A 21 -4.12 -2.10 4.51
CA GLN A 21 -3.58 -3.37 5.01
C GLN A 21 -2.89 -4.15 3.88
N GLU A 22 -3.47 -4.08 2.70
CA GLU A 22 -2.90 -4.64 1.48
C GLU A 22 -1.64 -3.87 1.08
N GLY A 23 -1.62 -2.55 1.24
CA GLY A 23 -0.50 -1.66 0.94
C GLY A 23 0.69 -1.79 1.89
N THR A 24 0.47 -2.00 3.18
CA THR A 24 1.56 -2.35 4.12
C THR A 24 2.14 -3.73 3.79
N THR A 25 1.29 -4.70 3.47
CA THR A 25 1.73 -6.07 3.16
C THR A 25 2.46 -6.15 1.82
N LEU A 26 1.93 -5.49 0.78
CA LEU A 26 2.61 -5.36 -0.51
C LEU A 26 3.87 -4.52 -0.41
N GLY A 27 3.84 -3.43 0.36
CA GLY A 27 5.00 -2.57 0.59
C GLY A 27 6.12 -3.33 1.28
N THR A 28 5.83 -4.08 2.35
CA THR A 28 6.83 -4.91 3.06
C THR A 28 7.41 -5.99 2.15
N LEU A 29 6.57 -6.83 1.53
CA LEU A 29 7.03 -7.93 0.69
C LEU A 29 7.74 -7.45 -0.56
N GLY A 30 7.15 -6.49 -1.28
CA GLY A 30 7.73 -5.90 -2.48
C GLY A 30 9.02 -5.14 -2.17
N GLY A 31 9.03 -4.36 -1.10
CA GLY A 31 10.20 -3.63 -0.63
C GLY A 31 11.32 -4.56 -0.18
N ALA A 32 11.01 -5.64 0.55
CA ALA A 32 12.00 -6.61 0.98
C ALA A 32 12.57 -7.41 -0.20
N ALA A 33 11.74 -7.84 -1.14
CA ALA A 33 12.19 -8.54 -2.34
C ALA A 33 13.10 -7.65 -3.20
N ALA A 34 12.66 -6.42 -3.49
CA ALA A 34 13.46 -5.45 -4.23
C ALA A 34 14.77 -5.12 -3.48
N GLY A 35 14.68 -4.89 -2.17
CA GLY A 35 15.81 -4.64 -1.30
C GLY A 35 16.81 -5.79 -1.27
N ALA A 36 16.35 -7.04 -1.24
CA ALA A 36 17.21 -8.23 -1.29
C ALA A 36 17.95 -8.34 -2.63
N ILE A 37 17.26 -8.05 -3.75
CA ILE A 37 17.86 -8.07 -5.09
C ILE A 37 18.95 -6.99 -5.21
N ILE A 38 18.69 -5.80 -4.67
CA ILE A 38 19.64 -4.68 -4.68
C ILE A 38 20.82 -4.97 -3.75
N GLY A 39 20.55 -5.38 -2.50
CA GLY A 39 21.55 -5.70 -1.49
C GLY A 39 22.46 -6.86 -1.88
N ASN A 40 21.97 -7.81 -2.70
CA ASN A 40 22.80 -8.88 -3.26
C ASN A 40 23.94 -8.36 -4.12
N GLN A 41 23.80 -7.20 -4.76
CA GLN A 41 24.85 -6.64 -5.61
C GLN A 41 26.03 -6.09 -4.81
N THR A 42 25.80 -5.69 -3.56
CA THR A 42 26.82 -5.21 -2.63
C THR A 42 27.26 -6.26 -1.61
N GLY A 43 26.72 -7.49 -1.68
CA GLY A 43 27.05 -8.58 -0.75
C GLY A 43 26.26 -8.57 0.55
N ASP A 44 25.32 -7.63 0.71
CA ASP A 44 24.48 -7.47 1.91
C ASP A 44 23.00 -7.71 1.58
N ARG A 45 22.66 -8.92 1.08
CA ARG A 45 21.27 -9.31 0.76
C ARG A 45 20.31 -9.02 1.91
N ASP A 46 20.68 -9.46 3.10
CA ASP A 46 19.80 -9.43 4.27
C ASP A 46 19.55 -8.00 4.74
N LYS A 47 20.58 -7.15 4.70
CA LYS A 47 20.41 -5.72 5.01
C LYS A 47 19.55 -5.02 3.97
N GLY A 48 19.77 -5.33 2.69
CA GLY A 48 18.94 -4.81 1.62
C GLY A 48 17.47 -5.19 1.80
N ALA A 49 17.20 -6.46 2.10
CA ALA A 49 15.85 -6.97 2.36
C ALA A 49 15.22 -6.30 3.60
N LEU A 50 15.98 -6.16 4.67
CA LEU A 50 15.52 -5.57 5.93
C LEU A 50 15.17 -4.08 5.74
N ILE A 51 16.05 -3.31 5.10
CA ILE A 51 15.85 -1.88 4.84
C ILE A 51 14.68 -1.70 3.86
N GLY A 52 14.66 -2.46 2.77
CA GLY A 52 13.59 -2.38 1.78
C GLY A 52 12.23 -2.77 2.37
N GLY A 53 12.19 -3.81 3.20
CA GLY A 53 10.98 -4.25 3.90
C GLY A 53 10.50 -3.22 4.93
N ALA A 54 11.41 -2.64 5.72
CA ALA A 54 11.08 -1.63 6.70
C ALA A 54 10.55 -0.33 6.06
N LEU A 55 11.22 0.15 5.00
CA LEU A 55 10.77 1.32 4.25
C LEU A 55 9.44 1.06 3.54
N GLY A 56 9.27 -0.12 2.97
CA GLY A 56 8.02 -0.54 2.36
C GLY A 56 6.86 -0.67 3.36
N ALA A 57 7.12 -1.15 4.57
CA ALA A 57 6.14 -1.19 5.66
C ALA A 57 5.69 0.21 6.06
N ALA A 58 6.68 1.08 6.34
CA ALA A 58 6.44 2.45 6.78
C ALA A 58 5.69 3.24 5.71
N GLY A 59 6.11 3.13 4.44
CA GLY A 59 5.45 3.77 3.32
C GLY A 59 4.02 3.26 3.10
N GLY A 60 3.82 1.94 3.10
CA GLY A 60 2.50 1.34 2.95
C GLY A 60 1.54 1.68 4.09
N TYR A 61 2.03 1.71 5.33
CA TYR A 61 1.25 2.14 6.49
C TYR A 61 0.90 3.63 6.43
N ALA A 62 1.85 4.51 6.10
CA ALA A 62 1.63 5.95 6.05
C ALA A 62 0.64 6.36 4.93
N VAL A 63 0.72 5.72 3.76
CA VAL A 63 -0.25 5.94 2.67
C VAL A 63 -1.61 5.38 3.08
N GLY A 64 -1.62 4.17 3.63
CA GLY A 64 -2.85 3.50 4.02
C GLY A 64 -3.60 4.15 5.18
N SER A 65 -2.92 4.75 6.15
CA SER A 65 -3.58 5.33 7.34
C SER A 65 -4.52 6.49 7.01
N ASN A 66 -4.42 7.07 5.81
CA ASN A 66 -5.25 8.18 5.36
C ASN A 66 -6.47 7.75 4.51
N MET A 67 -6.64 6.44 4.26
CA MET A 67 -7.82 5.93 3.56
C MET A 67 -9.06 6.06 4.46
N LYS A 68 -10.03 6.85 4.02
CA LYS A 68 -11.24 7.13 4.81
C LYS A 68 -12.33 6.11 4.48
N ALA A 69 -12.75 5.32 5.45
CA ALA A 69 -13.92 4.46 5.29
C ALA A 69 -15.21 5.25 5.55
N LYS A 70 -16.25 4.95 4.75
CA LYS A 70 -17.59 5.46 4.99
C LYS A 70 -18.43 4.41 5.71
N PHE A 71 -19.39 4.86 6.49
CA PHE A 71 -20.25 4.01 7.30
C PHE A 71 -21.71 4.38 7.07
N CYS A 72 -22.58 3.37 7.00
CA CYS A 72 -24.01 3.56 6.94
C CYS A 72 -24.57 3.74 8.36
N PRO A 73 -25.18 4.90 8.68
CA PRO A 73 -25.75 5.15 10.01
C PRO A 73 -26.98 4.29 10.33
N VAL A 74 -27.62 3.70 9.32
CA VAL A 74 -28.85 2.91 9.48
C VAL A 74 -28.56 1.43 9.72
N CYS A 75 -27.73 0.80 8.87
CA CYS A 75 -27.50 -0.65 8.93
C CYS A 75 -26.17 -1.06 9.59
N GLY A 76 -25.28 -0.11 9.88
CA GLY A 76 -24.03 -0.40 10.55
C GLY A 76 -22.92 -0.96 9.65
N ALA A 77 -23.15 -1.08 8.34
CA ALA A 77 -22.14 -1.57 7.42
C ALA A 77 -21.12 -0.48 7.05
N SER A 78 -19.84 -0.84 6.99
CA SER A 78 -18.77 -0.01 6.46
C SER A 78 -18.53 -0.31 4.99
N PHE A 79 -18.32 0.72 4.19
CA PHE A 79 -18.06 0.63 2.76
C PHE A 79 -16.82 1.44 2.38
N ASP A 80 -16.28 1.10 1.21
CA ASP A 80 -15.17 1.83 0.61
C ASP A 80 -15.57 3.28 0.28
N GLU A 81 -14.60 4.20 0.29
CA GLU A 81 -14.83 5.64 0.10
C GLU A 81 -15.57 5.98 -1.21
N SER A 82 -15.35 5.13 -2.22
CA SER A 82 -15.96 5.23 -3.54
C SER A 82 -17.48 5.04 -3.56
N VAL A 83 -18.05 4.41 -2.53
CA VAL A 83 -19.50 4.20 -2.39
C VAL A 83 -20.11 5.42 -1.72
N GLN A 84 -21.03 6.11 -2.39
CA GLN A 84 -21.74 7.28 -1.82
C GLN A 84 -23.04 6.89 -1.11
N TYR A 85 -23.74 5.87 -1.62
CA TYR A 85 -25.05 5.43 -1.12
C TYR A 85 -25.01 3.96 -0.71
N CYS A 86 -25.71 3.62 0.37
CA CYS A 86 -25.79 2.23 0.83
C CYS A 86 -26.58 1.37 -0.18
N PRO A 87 -26.04 0.26 -0.69
CA PRO A 87 -26.73 -0.60 -1.66
C PRO A 87 -27.93 -1.36 -1.07
N LYS A 88 -28.10 -1.39 0.26
CA LYS A 88 -29.24 -2.04 0.91
C LYS A 88 -30.46 -1.13 1.06
N ASP A 89 -30.23 0.14 1.39
CA ASP A 89 -31.26 1.07 1.87
C ASP A 89 -31.21 2.44 1.19
N GLY A 90 -30.22 2.73 0.35
CA GLY A 90 -30.11 3.97 -0.42
C GLY A 90 -29.68 5.19 0.39
N THR A 91 -29.45 5.06 1.69
CA THR A 91 -29.00 6.17 2.56
C THR A 91 -27.59 6.61 2.20
N GLU A 92 -27.31 7.91 2.28
CA GLU A 92 -25.97 8.47 2.07
C GLU A 92 -25.01 8.00 3.17
N LEU A 93 -23.82 7.57 2.77
CA LEU A 93 -22.81 7.05 3.67
C LEU A 93 -21.99 8.19 4.26
N MET A 94 -21.78 8.16 5.57
CA MET A 94 -21.08 9.21 6.31
C MET A 94 -19.63 8.79 6.57
N TYR A 95 -18.70 9.75 6.60
CA TYR A 95 -17.34 9.45 7.03
C TYR A 95 -17.31 9.12 8.51
N LYS A 96 -16.57 8.07 8.85
CA LYS A 96 -16.22 7.79 10.25
C LYS A 96 -15.21 8.84 10.68
N ALA A 97 -15.66 9.79 11.51
CA ALA A 97 -14.81 10.83 12.11
C ALA A 97 -13.78 10.23 13.07
#